data_AF-A0A926ZIN5-F1
#
_entry.id   AF-A0A926ZIN5-F1
#
_cell.length_a   1.000
_cell.length_b   1.000
_cell.length_c   1.000
_cell.angle_alpha   90.00
_cell.angle_beta   90.00
_cell.angle_gamma   90.00
#
_symmetry.space_group_name_H-M   'P 1'
#
loop_
_entity.id
_entity.type
_entity.pdbx_description
1 polymer ?
#
loop_
_entity_poly.entity_id
_entity_poly.type
_entity_poly.pdbx_seq_one_letter_code
_entity_poly.pdbx_strand_id
1 'polypeptide(L)' 'MCSAVNSFETVTVETELKRRHFEVEIDEDLMQILSQKAQQQGVALNQLVNEVLRETLRQAA' A
#
# COMPACT_ATOMS: atom_id res chain seq x y z
N MET A 1 15.52 -17.26 47.85
CA MET A 1 15.74 -17.33 46.39
C MET A 1 14.36 -17.37 45.76
N CYS A 2 13.87 -16.24 45.24
CA CYS A 2 12.56 -16.20 44.57
C CYS A 2 12.80 -16.15 43.06
N SER A 3 12.41 -17.24 42.42
CA SER A 3 12.49 -17.48 40.98
C SER A 3 11.54 -16.52 40.25
N ALA A 4 12.09 -15.55 39.52
CA ALA A 4 11.30 -14.72 38.61
C ALA A 4 10.90 -15.58 37.41
N VAL A 5 9.68 -16.14 37.46
CA VAL A 5 9.04 -16.71 36.28
C VAL A 5 8.64 -15.53 35.41
N ASN A 6 9.27 -15.41 34.24
CA ASN A 6 8.89 -14.46 33.20
C ASN A 6 7.41 -14.66 32.85
N SER A 7 6.53 -13.82 33.39
CA SER A 7 5.13 -13.77 32.99
C SER A 7 5.04 -13.03 31.66
N PHE A 8 5.07 -13.76 30.56
CA PHE A 8 4.69 -13.20 29.26
C PHE A 8 3.16 -13.17 29.20
N GLU A 9 2.61 -11.96 29.09
CA GLU A 9 1.18 -11.74 28.92
C GLU A 9 0.88 -11.57 27.43
N THR A 10 -0.10 -12.33 26.93
CA THR A 10 -0.56 -12.18 25.55
C THR A 10 -1.55 -11.03 25.49
N VAL A 11 -1.13 -9.91 24.94
CA VAL A 11 -1.99 -8.75 24.69
C VAL A 11 -2.60 -8.84 23.29
N THR A 12 -3.92 -8.65 23.21
CA THR A 12 -4.63 -8.61 21.93
C THR A 12 -4.39 -7.25 21.29
N VAL A 13 -3.72 -7.24 20.14
CA VAL A 13 -3.46 -6.01 19.38
C VAL A 13 -4.53 -5.89 18.30
N GLU A 14 -5.44 -4.93 18.46
CA GLU A 14 -6.37 -4.55 17.41
C GLU A 14 -5.61 -3.73 16.36
N THR A 15 -5.46 -4.29 15.16
CA THR A 15 -4.82 -3.61 14.03
C THR A 15 -5.90 -3.09 13.08
N GLU A 16 -6.20 -1.79 13.16
CA GLU A 16 -6.98 -1.13 12.12
C GLU A 16 -6.09 -0.83 10.91
N LEU A 17 -6.32 -1.56 9.82
CA LEU A 17 -5.68 -1.28 8.55
C LEU A 17 -6.34 -0.05 7.91
N LYS A 18 -5.95 1.15 8.36
CA LYS A 18 -6.46 2.40 7.82
C LYS A 18 -6.05 2.51 6.35
N ARG A 19 -7.04 2.49 5.44
CA ARG A 19 -6.87 2.87 4.03
C ARG A 19 -6.38 4.31 4.00
N ARG A 20 -5.07 4.49 3.82
CA ARG A 20 -4.47 5.81 3.63
C ARG A 20 -4.82 6.27 2.23
N HIS A 21 -5.53 7.38 2.12
CA HIS A 21 -5.62 8.10 0.86
C HIS A 21 -4.28 8.82 0.67
N PHE A 22 -3.59 8.51 -0.43
CA PHE A 22 -2.39 9.21 -0.84
C PHE A 22 -2.75 10.07 -2.04
N GLU A 23 -2.33 11.32 -2.00
CA GLU A 23 -2.32 12.17 -3.18
C GLU A 23 -1.03 11.89 -3.94
N VAL A 24 -1.14 11.70 -5.26
CA VAL A 24 -0.02 11.42 -6.14
C VAL A 24 -0.06 12.48 -7.23
N GLU A 25 0.97 13.32 -7.27
CA GLU A 25 1.18 14.25 -8.36
C GLU A 25 1.76 13.49 -9.55
N ILE A 26 1.15 13.66 -10.72
CA ILE A 26 1.52 12.98 -11.96
C ILE A 26 1.54 14.03 -13.06
N ASP A 27 2.61 14.05 -13.86
CA ASP A 27 2.71 14.91 -15.02
C ASP A 27 1.55 14.66 -16.01
N GLU A 28 1.10 15.72 -16.67
CA GLU A 28 -0.12 15.69 -17.49
C GLU A 28 -0.02 14.71 -18.67
N ASP A 29 1.16 14.60 -19.28
CA ASP A 29 1.45 13.66 -20.37
C ASP A 29 1.39 12.20 -19.90
N LEU A 30 1.94 11.91 -18.72
CA LEU A 30 1.83 10.60 -18.08
C LEU A 30 0.40 10.26 -17.68
N MET A 31 -0.39 11.25 -17.27
CA MET A 31 -1.81 11.05 -16.95
C MET A 31 -2.62 10.54 -18.15
N GLN A 32 -2.34 11.03 -19.36
CA GLN A 32 -2.99 10.54 -20.57
C GLN A 32 -2.63 9.08 -20.86
N ILE A 33 -1.34 8.73 -20.73
CA ILE A 33 -0.85 7.37 -20.95
C ILE A 33 -1.46 6.40 -19.93
N LEU A 34 -1.46 6.76 -18.65
CA LEU A 34 -2.04 5.95 -17.59
C LEU A 34 -3.54 5.76 -17.77
N SER A 35 -4.26 6.80 -18.19
CA SER A 35 -5.70 6.72 -18.45
C SER A 35 -6.02 5.78 -19.60
N GLN A 36 -5.28 5.88 -20.72
CA GLN A 36 -5.44 4.95 -21.84
C GLN A 36 -5.13 3.51 -21.44
N LYS A 37 -4.05 3.29 -20.69
CA LYS A 37 -3.66 1.96 -20.21
C LYS A 37 -4.72 1.37 -19.27
N ALA A 38 -5.25 2.17 -18.35
CA ALA A 38 -6.33 1.75 -17.46
C ALA A 38 -7.59 1.36 -18.23
N GLN A 39 -7.95 2.15 -19.26
CA GLN A 39 -9.08 1.85 -20.15
C GLN A 39 -8.88 0.56 -20.93
N GLN A 40 -7.69 0.34 -21.51
CA GLN A 40 -7.35 -0.88 -22.24
C GLN A 40 -7.42 -2.13 -21.35
N GLN A 41 -7.07 -1.99 -20.07
CA GLN A 41 -7.12 -3.07 -19.08
C GLN A 41 -8.48 -3.23 -18.41
N GLY A 42 -9.42 -2.29 -18.63
CA GLY A 42 -10.74 -2.30 -18.00
C GLY A 42 -10.68 -2.08 -16.48
N VAL A 43 -9.64 -1.41 -15.97
CA VAL A 43 -9.45 -1.13 -14.55
C VAL A 43 -9.55 0.36 -14.26
N ALA A 44 -9.80 0.72 -12.99
CA ALA A 44 -9.80 2.10 -12.58
C ALA A 44 -8.36 2.67 -12.53
N LEU A 45 -8.20 3.94 -12.88
CA LEU A 45 -6.89 4.60 -12.91
C LEU A 45 -6.17 4.53 -11.56
N ASN A 46 -6.88 4.75 -10.46
CA ASN A 46 -6.31 4.66 -9.11
C ASN A 46 -5.82 3.25 -8.74
N GLN A 47 -6.42 2.21 -9.31
CA GLN A 47 -5.98 0.83 -9.12
C GLN A 47 -4.67 0.61 -9.87
N LEU A 48 -4.58 1.06 -11.12
CA LEU A 48 -3.36 0.98 -11.92
C LEU A 48 -2.19 1.73 -11.27
N VAL A 49 -2.43 2.96 -10.79
CA VAL A 49 -1.40 3.77 -10.10
C VAL A 49 -0.91 3.07 -8.83
N ASN A 50 -1.81 2.47 -8.05
CA ASN A 50 -1.43 1.70 -6.87
C ASN A 50 -0.61 0.45 -7.20
N GLU A 51 -0.92 -0.21 -8.31
CA GLU A 51 -0.17 -1.39 -8.76
C GLU A 51 1.26 -1.02 -9.18
N VAL A 52 1.41 0.03 -9.99
CA VAL A 52 2.71 0.57 -10.39
C VAL A 52 3.55 0.94 -9.16
N LEU A 53 2.97 1.69 -8.21
CA LEU A 53 3.65 2.05 -6.95
C LEU A 53 4.12 0.81 -6.17
N ARG A 54 3.28 -0.24 -6.08
CA ARG A 54 3.64 -1.49 -5.39
C ARG A 54 4.79 -2.21 -6.08
N GLU A 55 4.79 -2.26 -7.42
CA GLU A 55 5.86 -2.89 -8.20
C GLU A 55 7.18 -2.15 -8.02
N THR A 56 7.18 -0.82 -8.11
CA THR A 56 8.38 0.01 -7.90
C THR A 56 8.95 -0.20 -6.50
N LEU A 57 8.11 -0.20 -5.46
CA LEU A 57 8.56 -0.43 -4.08
C LEU A 57 9.12 -1.84 -3.86
N ARG A 58 8.58 -2.86 -4.53
CA ARG A 58 9.12 -4.23 -4.48
C ARG A 58 10.47 -4.35 -5.15
N GLN A 59 10.72 -3.60 -6.21
CA GLN A 59 12.01 -3.60 -6.91
C GLN A 59 13.07 -2.78 -6.16
N ALA A 60 12.65 -1.82 -5.35
CA ALA A 60 13.52 -0.98 -4.54
C ALA A 60 13.92 -1.60 -3.18
N ALA A 61 13.24 -2.66 -2.75
CA ALA A 61 13.47 -3.39 -1.51
C ALA A 61 14.37 -4.61 -1.73
#